data_AF-A0A817B5Q8-F1
#
_entry.id   AF-A0A817B5Q8-F1
#
_cell.length_a   1.000
_cell.length_b   1.000
_cell.length_c   1.000
_cell.angle_alpha   90.00
_cell.angle_beta   90.00
_cell.angle_gamma   90.00
#
_symmetry.space_group_name_H-M   'P 1'
#
loop_
_entity.id
_entity.type
_entity.pdbx_description
1 polymer ?
#
loop_
_entity_poly.entity_id
_entity_poly.type
_entity_poly.pdbx_seq_one_letter_code
_entity_poly.pdbx_strand_id
1 'polypeptide(L)'
;MSFNNSTFLPLFPTLSSSSMQSFCSCCSPSPLFPTSPNLFQSPFMPDIPLIIASSPVPSIISSSPTSSLSNYDNRSSVGLPLRSSSFDLSSLIVKARWRREQFGEYLECAFCKANGESYDIYSSHRLRDNEKSITLCPILRAHKCPRCHLSGDQAHTMKYCPIKAEIKANRRMHEIELAMKKN
;
A
#
# COMPACT_ATOMS: atom_id res chain seq x y z
N MET A 1 54.79 25.66 39.47
CA MET A 1 55.27 24.33 39.06
C MET A 1 54.07 23.59 38.46
N SER A 2 54.04 22.99 37.30
CA SER A 2 54.64 23.24 35.98
C SER A 2 53.65 22.58 35.01
N PHE A 3 53.49 23.18 33.83
CA PHE A 3 52.60 22.76 32.76
C PHE A 3 53.08 21.48 32.05
N ASN A 4 52.13 20.70 31.52
CA ASN A 4 52.23 19.81 30.34
C ASN A 4 50.78 19.57 29.89
N ASN A 5 50.19 20.15 28.84
CA ASN A 5 50.55 20.38 27.44
C ASN A 5 50.67 19.10 26.59
N SER A 6 49.71 18.92 25.65
CA SER A 6 49.81 18.38 24.28
C SER A 6 48.45 17.76 23.83
N THR A 7 47.58 18.48 23.12
CA THR A 7 47.43 18.61 21.63
C THR A 7 46.85 17.40 20.88
N PHE A 8 45.54 17.51 20.58
CA PHE A 8 44.85 17.48 19.29
C PHE A 8 45.29 16.59 18.09
N LEU A 9 44.25 15.92 17.55
CA LEU A 9 43.88 15.53 16.17
C LEU A 9 44.07 14.08 15.67
N PRO A 10 43.09 13.57 14.88
CA PRO A 10 43.06 12.23 14.32
C PRO A 10 43.69 12.16 12.92
N LEU A 11 44.38 11.05 12.61
CA LEU A 11 44.84 10.72 11.26
C LEU A 11 43.94 9.65 10.63
N PHE A 12 43.40 9.98 9.46
CA PHE A 12 42.78 9.07 8.51
C PHE A 12 43.84 8.13 7.89
N PRO A 13 43.51 6.86 7.59
CA PRO A 13 44.36 6.03 6.75
C PRO A 13 44.13 6.34 5.25
N THR A 14 45.25 6.32 4.55
CA THR A 14 45.53 6.70 3.17
C THR A 14 44.97 5.74 2.13
N LEU A 15 44.60 6.28 0.97
CA LEU A 15 44.36 5.55 -0.27
C LEU A 15 45.57 4.69 -0.67
N SER A 16 45.33 3.44 -1.07
CA SER A 16 46.29 2.63 -1.82
C SER A 16 45.73 2.27 -3.18
N SER A 17 46.41 2.76 -4.20
CA SER A 17 46.26 2.47 -5.62
C SER A 17 46.83 1.11 -6.00
N SER A 18 46.08 0.33 -6.79
CA SER A 18 46.65 -0.64 -7.72
C SER A 18 45.72 -0.80 -8.94
N SER A 19 46.17 -0.20 -10.04
CA SER A 19 45.66 -0.37 -11.39
C SER A 19 46.15 -1.70 -11.98
N MET A 20 45.28 -2.43 -12.68
CA MET A 20 45.51 -3.19 -13.93
C MET A 20 44.11 -3.55 -14.48
N GLN A 21 43.56 -2.74 -15.40
CA GLN A 21 43.55 -2.99 -16.85
C GLN A 21 43.02 -4.38 -17.27
N SER A 22 41.75 -4.43 -17.67
CA SER A 22 41.32 -5.09 -18.91
C SER A 22 39.93 -4.60 -19.29
N PHE A 23 39.89 -3.82 -20.38
CA PHE A 23 38.69 -3.50 -21.12
C PHE A 23 38.33 -4.69 -22.00
N CYS A 24 37.08 -5.13 -21.95
CA CYS A 24 36.45 -5.79 -23.09
C CYS A 24 35.17 -5.01 -23.42
N SER A 25 35.28 -4.18 -24.45
CA SER A 25 34.15 -3.71 -25.24
C SER A 25 33.90 -4.70 -26.36
N CYS A 26 32.73 -5.32 -26.41
CA CYS A 26 32.09 -5.65 -27.68
C CYS A 26 30.61 -6.05 -27.47
N CYS A 27 29.74 -5.22 -28.05
CA CYS A 27 28.54 -5.55 -28.82
C CYS A 27 27.63 -6.72 -28.38
N SER A 28 26.37 -6.36 -28.13
CA SER A 28 25.16 -7.17 -28.42
C SER A 28 25.21 -7.75 -29.85
N PRO A 29 24.50 -8.85 -30.22
CA PRO A 29 23.03 -8.93 -30.19
C PRO A 29 22.41 -10.30 -29.83
N SER A 30 21.08 -10.32 -29.66
CA SER A 30 20.17 -11.50 -29.69
C SER A 30 20.38 -12.34 -30.99
N PRO A 31 19.94 -13.62 -31.13
CA PRO A 31 18.52 -14.08 -31.19
C PRO A 31 18.30 -15.53 -30.63
N LEU A 32 17.11 -16.14 -30.54
CA LEU A 32 16.40 -16.87 -31.61
C LEU A 32 15.06 -17.45 -31.11
N PHE A 33 14.02 -17.32 -31.95
CA PHE A 33 12.73 -18.00 -31.89
C PHE A 33 12.84 -19.48 -32.27
N PRO A 34 11.88 -20.33 -31.88
CA PRO A 34 11.54 -21.52 -32.66
C PRO A 34 10.22 -21.31 -33.43
N THR A 35 10.32 -21.36 -34.75
CA THR A 35 9.22 -21.59 -35.69
C THR A 35 9.00 -23.09 -35.86
N SER A 36 7.74 -23.54 -35.85
CA SER A 36 7.34 -24.74 -36.60
C SER A 36 5.93 -24.57 -37.18
N PRO A 37 5.69 -24.98 -38.44
CA PRO A 37 4.41 -24.87 -39.13
C PRO A 37 3.67 -26.22 -39.24
N ASN A 38 2.35 -26.16 -39.40
CA ASN A 38 1.47 -26.93 -40.32
C ASN A 38 0.06 -27.11 -39.72
N LEU A 39 -0.95 -26.49 -40.35
CA LEU A 39 -1.93 -27.10 -41.27
C LEU A 39 -2.95 -27.99 -40.56
N PHE A 40 -4.18 -27.49 -40.40
CA PHE A 40 -5.37 -28.25 -40.83
C PHE A 40 -6.55 -27.31 -41.15
N GLN A 41 -7.29 -27.75 -42.15
CA GLN A 41 -8.31 -27.10 -42.98
C GLN A 41 -9.63 -26.75 -42.25
N SER A 42 -10.14 -25.52 -42.44
CA SER A 42 -11.48 -25.07 -42.93
C SER A 42 -12.81 -25.66 -42.37
N PRO A 43 -14.04 -25.18 -42.71
CA PRO A 43 -14.43 -24.06 -43.59
C PRO A 43 -15.69 -23.21 -43.19
N PHE A 44 -16.00 -22.22 -44.06
CA PHE A 44 -17.31 -21.65 -44.44
C PHE A 44 -18.08 -20.70 -43.48
N MET A 45 -18.22 -19.43 -43.93
CA MET A 45 -19.44 -18.63 -43.83
C MET A 45 -19.63 -17.86 -45.17
N PRO A 46 -20.86 -17.73 -45.71
CA PRO A 46 -21.10 -17.11 -47.02
C PRO A 46 -21.24 -15.58 -46.97
N ASP A 47 -21.00 -15.00 -48.15
CA ASP A 47 -20.88 -13.57 -48.46
C ASP A 47 -22.18 -12.75 -48.28
N ILE A 48 -22.03 -11.52 -47.76
CA ILE A 48 -23.03 -10.45 -47.90
C ILE A 48 -22.35 -9.29 -48.65
N PRO A 49 -22.95 -8.74 -49.73
CA PRO A 49 -22.28 -7.79 -50.59
C PRO A 49 -22.26 -6.36 -50.02
N LEU A 50 -21.17 -5.68 -50.38
CA LEU A 50 -20.87 -4.27 -50.14
C LEU A 50 -21.91 -3.33 -50.77
N ILE A 51 -22.31 -2.31 -50.00
CA ILE A 51 -22.73 -1.02 -50.56
C ILE A 51 -21.63 0.00 -50.27
N ILE A 52 -21.13 0.59 -51.35
CA ILE A 52 -20.10 1.61 -51.41
C ILE A 52 -20.76 2.99 -51.36
N ALA A 53 -20.28 3.84 -50.45
CA ALA A 53 -20.04 5.28 -50.59
C ALA A 53 -19.84 5.82 -49.17
N SER A 54 -18.84 6.62 -48.80
CA SER A 54 -17.77 7.33 -49.49
C SER A 54 -16.89 7.90 -48.38
N SER A 55 -15.57 7.71 -48.49
CA SER A 55 -14.56 8.36 -47.62
C SER A 55 -14.49 9.88 -47.92
N PRO A 56 -14.02 10.76 -47.01
CA PRO A 56 -12.58 10.81 -46.68
C PRO A 56 -12.23 11.04 -45.18
N VAL A 57 -11.50 10.06 -44.62
CA VAL A 57 -10.21 10.07 -43.85
C VAL A 57 -9.87 11.20 -42.79
N PRO A 58 -8.84 11.03 -41.93
CA PRO A 58 -8.92 10.49 -40.55
C PRO A 58 -8.33 11.43 -39.47
N SER A 59 -8.40 11.04 -38.20
CA SER A 59 -7.29 11.22 -37.24
C SER A 59 -7.38 10.20 -36.11
N ILE A 60 -6.21 9.68 -35.78
CA ILE A 60 -5.91 8.54 -34.91
C ILE A 60 -5.94 9.00 -33.45
N ILE A 61 -6.32 8.10 -32.53
CA ILE A 61 -5.60 7.72 -31.28
C ILE A 61 -6.62 7.19 -30.24
N SER A 62 -6.48 5.88 -30.02
CA SER A 62 -6.62 5.11 -28.80
C SER A 62 -7.03 5.80 -27.49
N SER A 63 -7.82 5.05 -26.71
CA SER A 63 -7.81 4.96 -25.23
C SER A 63 -8.12 6.22 -24.43
N SER A 64 -9.28 6.22 -23.76
CA SER A 64 -9.45 6.30 -22.30
C SER A 64 -10.88 6.75 -21.94
N PRO A 65 -11.57 6.14 -20.97
CA PRO A 65 -12.68 6.83 -20.32
C PRO A 65 -12.10 8.03 -19.58
N THR A 66 -12.51 9.23 -20.00
CA THR A 66 -12.16 10.49 -19.39
C THR A 66 -12.48 10.44 -17.90
N SER A 67 -11.42 10.53 -17.10
CA SER A 67 -11.47 10.88 -15.69
C SER A 67 -12.38 12.08 -15.50
N SER A 68 -13.56 11.84 -14.94
CA SER A 68 -14.24 12.83 -14.13
C SER A 68 -13.25 13.21 -13.03
N LEU A 69 -12.51 14.30 -13.25
CA LEU A 69 -11.89 15.09 -12.19
C LEU A 69 -13.04 15.62 -11.33
N SER A 70 -13.65 14.75 -10.53
CA SER A 70 -14.24 15.18 -9.29
C SER A 70 -13.08 15.74 -8.50
N ASN A 71 -13.10 17.07 -8.36
CA ASN A 71 -12.52 17.81 -7.25
C ASN A 71 -11.97 16.86 -6.21
N TYR A 72 -10.66 16.86 -6.02
CA TYR A 72 -10.07 16.44 -4.75
C TYR A 72 -10.48 17.50 -3.72
N ASP A 73 -11.79 17.58 -3.46
CA ASP A 73 -12.38 18.43 -2.45
C ASP A 73 -11.84 17.87 -1.15
N ASN A 74 -11.00 18.71 -0.57
CA ASN A 74 -10.39 18.67 0.72
C ASN A 74 -11.49 18.72 1.81
N ARG A 75 -12.42 17.76 1.77
CA ARG A 75 -13.61 17.71 2.62
C ARG A 75 -13.26 16.85 3.82
N SER A 76 -13.05 17.54 4.93
CA SER A 76 -12.75 17.05 6.26
C SER A 76 -13.29 15.65 6.54
N SER A 77 -12.37 14.73 6.79
CA SER A 77 -12.54 13.33 7.19
C SER A 77 -13.19 13.15 8.58
N VAL A 78 -13.98 14.12 9.03
CA VAL A 78 -14.61 14.17 10.34
C VAL A 78 -16.08 13.75 10.16
N GLY A 79 -16.34 12.45 10.18
CA GLY A 79 -17.70 11.94 10.43
C GLY A 79 -18.32 10.99 9.41
N LEU A 80 -17.63 10.61 8.33
CA LEU A 80 -18.12 9.57 7.43
C LEU A 80 -17.97 8.17 8.08
N PRO A 81 -18.95 7.26 7.89
CA PRO A 81 -18.88 5.91 8.43
C PRO A 81 -17.66 5.17 7.86
N LEU A 82 -16.90 4.49 8.72
CA LEU A 82 -15.74 3.66 8.34
C LEU A 82 -16.22 2.40 7.59
N ARG A 83 -16.64 2.58 6.34
CA ARG A 83 -17.11 1.49 5.48
C ARG A 83 -16.30 1.39 4.20
N SER A 84 -16.28 0.18 3.66
CA SER A 84 -15.60 -0.15 2.42
C SER A 84 -16.10 0.65 1.22
N SER A 85 -17.35 1.13 1.25
CA SER A 85 -17.97 1.90 0.17
C SER A 85 -17.22 3.20 -0.18
N SER A 86 -16.35 3.69 0.69
CA SER A 86 -15.53 4.89 0.46
C SER A 86 -14.15 4.58 -0.12
N PHE A 87 -13.81 3.31 -0.38
CA PHE A 87 -12.48 2.88 -0.82
C PHE A 87 -12.59 1.93 -2.01
N ASP A 88 -11.73 2.12 -3.02
CA ASP A 88 -11.57 1.09 -4.05
C ASP A 88 -10.69 -0.04 -3.51
N LEU A 89 -11.33 -1.15 -3.16
CA LEU A 89 -10.68 -2.36 -2.64
C LEU A 89 -10.51 -3.45 -3.72
N SER A 90 -10.84 -3.16 -4.98
CA SER A 90 -10.87 -4.15 -6.07
C SER A 90 -9.52 -4.84 -6.24
N SER A 91 -8.43 -4.06 -6.35
CA SER A 91 -7.08 -4.62 -6.49
C SER A 91 -6.63 -5.41 -5.25
N LEU A 92 -7.05 -5.00 -4.06
CA LEU A 92 -6.71 -5.70 -2.82
C LEU A 92 -7.40 -7.07 -2.75
N ILE A 93 -8.68 -7.13 -3.14
CA ILE A 93 -9.47 -8.36 -3.21
C ILE A 93 -8.86 -9.31 -4.26
N VAL A 94 -8.56 -8.81 -5.46
CA VAL A 94 -7.91 -9.62 -6.52
C VAL A 94 -6.57 -10.17 -6.04
N LYS A 95 -5.72 -9.34 -5.43
CA LYS A 95 -4.42 -9.76 -4.89
C LYS A 95 -4.57 -10.81 -3.79
N ALA A 96 -5.56 -10.69 -2.92
CA ALA A 96 -5.80 -11.66 -1.86
C ALA A 96 -6.28 -13.01 -2.39
N ARG A 97 -7.14 -13.02 -3.42
CA ARG A 97 -7.59 -14.24 -4.09
C ARG A 97 -6.40 -15.01 -4.68
N TRP A 98 -5.55 -14.32 -5.43
CA TRP A 98 -4.34 -14.92 -6.00
C TRP A 98 -3.40 -15.50 -4.93
N ARG A 99 -3.16 -14.77 -3.83
CA ARG A 99 -2.31 -15.27 -2.73
C ARG A 99 -2.87 -16.51 -2.05
N ARG A 100 -4.19 -16.59 -1.91
CA ARG A 100 -4.88 -17.76 -1.34
C ARG A 100 -4.69 -18.99 -2.22
N GLU A 101 -4.79 -18.84 -3.54
CA GLU A 101 -4.61 -19.93 -4.50
C GLU A 101 -3.16 -20.40 -4.57
N GLN A 102 -2.19 -19.48 -4.61
CA GLN A 102 -0.78 -19.84 -4.79
C GLN A 102 -0.10 -20.30 -3.49
N PHE A 103 -0.47 -19.72 -2.35
CA PHE A 103 0.24 -19.92 -1.08
C PHE A 103 -0.64 -20.44 0.06
N GLY A 104 -1.95 -20.66 -0.17
CA GLY A 104 -2.88 -21.04 0.90
C GLY A 104 -3.02 -19.96 1.98
N GLU A 105 -2.65 -18.70 1.70
CA GLU A 105 -2.66 -17.65 2.71
C GLU A 105 -4.10 -17.22 3.03
N TYR A 106 -4.55 -17.51 4.26
CA TYR A 106 -5.81 -17.01 4.79
C TYR A 106 -5.59 -15.73 5.59
N LEU A 107 -6.29 -14.66 5.20
CA LEU A 107 -6.28 -13.37 5.87
C LEU A 107 -7.68 -13.09 6.39
N GLU A 108 -7.75 -12.47 7.58
CA GLU A 108 -9.01 -11.98 8.13
C GLU A 108 -8.80 -10.65 8.86
N CYS A 109 -9.62 -9.66 8.51
CA CYS A 109 -9.67 -8.37 9.17
C CYS A 109 -10.83 -8.32 10.16
N ALA A 110 -10.52 -8.47 11.45
CA ALA A 110 -11.50 -8.41 12.54
C ALA A 110 -12.31 -7.11 12.55
N PHE A 111 -11.72 -5.98 12.12
CA PHE A 111 -12.41 -4.69 12.07
C PHE A 111 -13.50 -4.66 10.99
N CYS A 112 -13.16 -5.03 9.75
CA CYS A 112 -14.12 -5.11 8.65
C CYS A 112 -15.21 -6.16 8.92
N LYS A 113 -14.83 -7.30 9.50
CA LYS A 113 -15.78 -8.35 9.90
C LYS A 113 -16.76 -7.85 10.97
N ALA A 114 -16.28 -7.14 12.00
CA ALA A 114 -17.13 -6.55 13.03
C ALA A 114 -18.07 -5.46 12.47
N ASN A 115 -17.67 -4.75 11.41
CA ASN A 115 -18.50 -3.78 10.72
C ASN A 115 -19.50 -4.43 9.73
N GLY A 116 -19.49 -5.76 9.59
CA GLY A 116 -20.37 -6.47 8.66
C GLY A 116 -20.03 -6.18 7.20
N GLU A 117 -18.75 -5.99 6.88
CA GLU A 117 -18.28 -5.94 5.50
C GLU A 117 -18.42 -7.32 4.83
N SER A 118 -18.41 -7.36 3.49
CA SER A 118 -18.53 -8.62 2.75
C SER A 118 -17.32 -9.53 2.97
N TYR A 119 -17.52 -10.84 2.74
CA TYR A 119 -16.46 -11.85 2.84
C TYR A 119 -15.22 -11.50 2.02
N ASP A 120 -15.40 -11.05 0.78
CA ASP A 120 -14.29 -10.65 -0.09
C ASP A 120 -13.45 -9.53 0.54
N ILE A 121 -14.10 -8.58 1.22
CA ILE A 121 -13.42 -7.44 1.84
C ILE A 121 -12.68 -7.89 3.09
N TYR A 122 -13.36 -8.49 4.07
CA TYR A 122 -12.70 -8.82 5.32
C TYR A 122 -11.70 -9.97 5.18
N SER A 123 -11.82 -10.82 4.15
CA SER A 123 -10.84 -11.89 3.88
C SER A 123 -9.65 -11.45 3.02
N SER A 124 -9.62 -10.17 2.59
CA SER A 124 -8.57 -9.65 1.70
C SER A 124 -7.31 -9.16 2.42
N HIS A 125 -7.42 -8.80 3.70
CA HIS A 125 -6.34 -8.19 4.47
C HIS A 125 -6.44 -8.53 5.97
N ARG A 126 -5.38 -8.21 6.72
CA ARG A 126 -5.36 -8.29 8.18
C ARG A 126 -5.62 -6.91 8.80
N LEU A 127 -6.08 -6.90 10.04
CA LEU A 127 -6.25 -5.65 10.80
C LEU A 127 -4.90 -5.01 11.13
N ARG A 128 -3.98 -5.81 11.69
CA ARG A 128 -2.64 -5.40 12.09
C ARG A 128 -1.60 -6.39 11.60
N ASP A 129 -0.40 -5.89 11.40
CA ASP A 129 0.78 -6.70 11.20
C ASP A 129 1.23 -7.31 12.54
N ASN A 130 1.61 -8.58 12.52
CA ASN A 130 1.96 -9.33 13.73
C ASN A 130 3.33 -8.91 14.28
N GLU A 131 4.24 -8.45 13.42
CA GLU A 131 5.62 -8.13 13.81
C GLU A 131 5.77 -6.66 14.23
N LYS A 132 5.18 -5.75 13.46
CA LYS A 132 5.46 -4.30 13.58
C LYS A 132 4.37 -3.52 14.31
N SER A 133 3.30 -4.19 14.75
CA SER A 133 2.11 -3.55 15.36
C SER A 133 1.49 -2.44 14.50
N ILE A 134 1.71 -2.50 13.19
CA ILE A 134 1.22 -1.51 12.22
C ILE A 134 -0.20 -1.87 11.78
N THR A 135 -1.07 -0.88 11.65
CA THR A 135 -2.42 -1.06 11.10
C THR A 135 -2.36 -1.25 9.57
N LEU A 136 -2.84 -2.41 9.10
CA LEU A 136 -2.85 -2.77 7.69
C LEU A 136 -4.20 -2.52 7.02
N CYS A 137 -5.28 -2.51 7.79
CA CYS A 137 -6.63 -2.30 7.24
C CYS A 137 -6.73 -0.91 6.57
N PRO A 138 -7.00 -0.83 5.26
CA PRO A 138 -7.05 0.45 4.54
C PRO A 138 -8.15 1.37 5.06
N ILE A 139 -9.29 0.80 5.44
CA ILE A 139 -10.43 1.54 6.01
C ILE A 139 -10.04 2.17 7.36
N LEU A 140 -9.39 1.41 8.24
CA LEU A 140 -8.96 1.93 9.53
C LEU A 140 -7.81 2.94 9.37
N ARG A 141 -6.85 2.70 8.46
CA ARG A 141 -5.74 3.63 8.18
C ARG A 141 -6.22 5.03 7.78
N ALA A 142 -7.32 5.12 7.04
CA ALA A 142 -7.91 6.40 6.64
C ALA A 142 -8.63 7.13 7.78
N HIS A 143 -8.91 6.45 8.90
CA HIS A 143 -9.58 7.07 10.03
C HIS A 143 -8.60 7.88 10.88
N LYS A 144 -8.92 9.16 11.04
CA LYS A 144 -8.24 10.06 11.96
C LYS A 144 -8.98 10.03 13.29
N CYS A 145 -8.29 9.59 14.34
CA CYS A 145 -8.86 9.61 15.68
C CYS A 145 -9.20 11.06 16.07
N PRO A 146 -10.46 11.41 16.40
CA PRO A 146 -10.82 12.79 16.74
C PRO A 146 -10.28 13.25 18.10
N ARG A 147 -9.68 12.34 18.89
CA ARG A 147 -9.09 12.66 20.19
C ARG A 147 -7.59 12.93 20.14
N CYS A 148 -6.83 12.10 19.44
CA CYS A 148 -5.37 12.22 19.36
C CYS A 148 -4.86 12.52 17.95
N HIS A 149 -5.75 12.59 16.96
CA HIS A 149 -5.48 12.95 15.58
C HIS A 149 -4.51 12.04 14.81
N LEU A 150 -4.15 10.87 15.38
CA LEU A 150 -3.35 9.85 14.72
C LEU A 150 -4.19 9.07 13.69
N SER A 151 -3.53 8.67 12.60
CA SER A 151 -4.08 7.89 11.48
C SER A 151 -2.96 7.03 10.84
N GLY A 152 -3.26 6.32 9.75
CA GLY A 152 -2.29 5.48 9.05
C GLY A 152 -1.87 4.27 9.88
N ASP A 153 -0.56 4.09 10.07
CA ASP A 153 0.00 2.92 10.78
C ASP A 153 -0.46 2.85 12.24
N GLN A 154 -0.65 4.01 12.89
CA GLN A 154 -1.11 4.14 14.27
C GLN A 154 -2.63 4.37 14.37
N ALA A 155 -3.37 4.12 13.30
CA ALA A 155 -4.81 4.33 13.29
C ALA A 155 -5.53 3.44 14.31
N HIS A 156 -6.53 4.04 14.94
CA HIS A 156 -7.38 3.38 15.93
C HIS A 156 -8.69 4.14 16.03
N THR A 157 -9.74 3.46 16.49
CA THR A 157 -11.01 4.12 16.75
C THR A 157 -10.98 4.87 18.08
N MET A 158 -11.88 5.83 18.26
CA MET A 158 -12.06 6.60 19.51
C MET A 158 -12.08 5.70 20.77
N LYS A 159 -12.70 4.52 20.68
CA LYS A 159 -12.80 3.57 21.80
C LYS A 159 -11.44 3.06 22.26
N TYR A 160 -10.52 2.84 21.32
CA TYR A 160 -9.20 2.27 21.53
C TYR A 160 -8.09 3.33 21.48
N CYS A 161 -8.44 4.60 21.69
CA CYS A 161 -7.46 5.68 21.75
C CYS A 161 -6.52 5.51 22.95
N PRO A 162 -5.19 5.52 22.77
CA PRO A 162 -4.23 5.33 23.86
C PRO A 162 -4.34 6.43 24.93
N ILE A 163 -4.63 7.67 24.52
CA ILE A 163 -4.87 8.80 25.45
C ILE A 163 -6.04 8.52 26.39
N LYS A 164 -7.07 7.78 25.94
CA LYS A 164 -8.20 7.41 26.82
C LYS A 164 -7.73 6.50 27.96
N ALA A 165 -6.84 5.56 27.66
CA ALA A 165 -6.31 4.64 28.64
C ALA A 165 -5.41 5.37 29.64
N GLU A 166 -4.57 6.29 29.16
CA GLU A 166 -3.71 7.14 29.98
C GLU A 166 -4.51 8.01 30.95
N ILE A 167 -5.52 8.75 30.47
CA ILE A 167 -6.38 9.57 31.34
C ILE A 167 -7.07 8.72 32.42
N LYS A 168 -7.51 7.50 32.06
CA LYS A 168 -8.13 6.58 33.04
C LYS A 168 -7.12 6.11 34.09
N ALA A 169 -5.89 5.81 33.68
CA ALA A 169 -4.81 5.42 34.59
C ALA A 169 -4.47 6.58 35.54
N ASN A 170 -4.28 7.79 35.01
CA ASN A 170 -3.97 8.98 35.79
C ASN A 170 -5.07 9.30 36.82
N ARG A 171 -6.35 9.19 36.43
CA ARG A 171 -7.47 9.35 37.36
C ARG A 171 -7.42 8.33 38.49
N ARG A 172 -7.21 7.05 38.17
CA ARG A 172 -7.11 5.99 39.18
C ARG A 172 -5.95 6.24 40.13
N MET A 173 -4.80 6.68 39.62
CA MET A 173 -3.65 7.02 40.46
C MET A 173 -3.95 8.20 41.39
N HIS A 174 -4.62 9.24 40.90
CA HIS A 174 -5.03 10.37 41.73
C HIS A 174 -6.04 9.98 42.81
N GLU A 175 -7.02 9.13 42.50
CA GLU A 175 -7.97 8.59 43.48
C GLU A 175 -7.26 7.81 44.59
N ILE A 176 -6.24 7.01 44.26
CA ILE A 176 -5.42 6.28 45.23
C ILE A 176 -4.64 7.26 46.11
N GLU A 177 -4.01 8.28 45.53
CA GLU A 177 -3.25 9.29 46.29
C GLU A 177 -4.15 10.04 47.30
N LEU A 178 -5.35 10.43 46.88
CA LEU A 178 -6.34 11.08 47.75
C LEU A 178 -6.80 10.14 48.88
N ALA A 179 -6.96 8.85 48.60
CA ALA A 179 -7.32 7.86 49.62
C ALA A 179 -6.19 7.67 50.64
N MET A 180 -4.93 7.74 50.22
CA MET A 180 -3.76 7.63 51.12
C MET A 180 -3.57 8.89 51.97
N LYS A 181 -3.89 10.09 51.46
CA LYS A 181 -3.77 11.37 52.19
C LYS A 181 -4.88 11.62 53.22
N LYS A 182 -5.96 10.84 53.22
CA LYS A 182 -7.09 10.97 54.16
C LYS A 182 -6.93 10.15 55.44
N ASN A 183 -5.84 9.39 55.56
CA ASN A 183 -5.45 8.65 56.77
C ASN A 183 -4.29 9.34 57.47
#